data_AF-A0A0M3HVD8-F1
#
_entry.id   AF-A0A0M3HVD8-F1
#
_cell.length_a   1.000
_cell.length_b   1.000
_cell.length_c   1.000
_cell.angle_alpha   90.00
_cell.angle_beta   90.00
_cell.angle_gamma   90.00
#
_symmetry.space_group_name_H-M   'P 1'
#
loop_
_entity.id
_entity.type
_entity.pdbx_description
1 polymer ?
#
loop_
_entity_poly.entity_id
_entity_poly.type
_entity_poly.pdbx_seq_one_letter_code
_entity_poly.pdbx_strand_id
1 'polypeptide(L)'
;KGKVCGDTIDIIDGRPVGASRVSFGRQSSEHQIFLQDVEIFEAMIDACFVSSPSLQHFLSNRIISKPLLTDIFIYPVKSCSSIRVER
;
A
#
# COMPACT_ATOMS: atom_id res chain seq x y z
N LYS A 1 15.11 -0.61 -16.47
CA LYS A 1 14.45 0.69 -16.23
C LYS A 1 13.56 0.52 -15.00
N GLY A 2 13.78 1.27 -13.92
CA GLY A 2 12.96 1.19 -12.71
C GLY A 2 11.74 2.11 -12.80
N LYS A 3 10.72 1.85 -11.98
CA LYS A 3 9.56 2.74 -11.82
C LYS A 3 10.01 4.08 -11.23
N VAL A 4 9.54 5.20 -11.78
CA VAL A 4 9.75 6.55 -11.24
C VAL A 4 8.53 6.92 -10.38
N CYS A 5 8.75 7.44 -9.17
CA CYS A 5 7.62 7.94 -8.38
C CYS A 5 6.95 9.11 -9.13
N GLY A 6 5.64 9.00 -9.39
CA GLY A 6 4.85 10.00 -10.13
C GLY A 6 4.73 9.74 -11.64
N ASP A 7 5.26 8.62 -12.14
CA ASP A 7 4.90 8.16 -13.49
C ASP A 7 3.48 7.58 -13.53
N THR A 8 2.92 7.44 -14.72
CA THR A 8 1.60 6.82 -14.95
C THR A 8 1.65 5.29 -14.98
N ILE A 9 2.78 4.68 -14.59
CA ILE A 9 2.99 3.22 -14.62
C ILE A 9 2.50 2.58 -13.32
N ASP A 10 1.30 2.97 -12.90
CA ASP A 10 0.55 2.35 -11.80
C ASP A 10 -0.68 1.58 -12.30
N ILE A 11 -0.80 1.47 -13.63
CA ILE A 11 -1.85 0.72 -14.32
C ILE A 11 -1.19 -0.30 -15.27
N ILE A 12 -1.48 -1.58 -15.08
CA ILE A 12 -1.09 -2.69 -15.98
C ILE A 12 -2.38 -3.27 -16.55
N ASP A 13 -2.47 -3.36 -17.89
CA ASP A 13 -3.65 -3.87 -18.60
C ASP A 13 -4.99 -3.21 -18.17
N GLY A 14 -4.96 -1.89 -17.93
CA GLY A 14 -6.14 -1.13 -17.50
C GLY A 14 -6.55 -1.38 -16.05
N ARG A 15 -5.73 -2.08 -15.25
CA ARG A 15 -5.96 -2.36 -13.83
C ARG A 15 -4.90 -1.69 -12.97
N PRO A 16 -5.26 -1.06 -11.85
CA PRO A 16 -4.27 -0.58 -10.91
C PRO A 16 -3.43 -1.76 -10.40
N VAL A 17 -2.14 -1.52 -10.17
CA VAL A 17 -1.19 -2.56 -9.69
C VAL A 17 -1.64 -3.21 -8.37
N GLY A 18 -2.48 -2.52 -7.58
CA GLY A 18 -3.09 -3.07 -6.37
C GLY A 18 -2.11 -3.20 -5.20
N ALA A 19 -1.00 -2.46 -5.23
CA ALA A 19 0.01 -2.46 -4.19
C ALA A 19 0.27 -1.04 -3.68
N SER A 20 0.26 -0.88 -2.35
CA SER A 20 0.67 0.35 -1.67
C SER A 20 2.02 0.12 -1.00
N ARG A 21 2.94 1.09 -1.11
CA ARG A 21 4.30 1.00 -0.55
C ARG A 21 4.61 2.25 0.27
N VAL A 22 5.07 2.06 1.50
CA VAL A 22 5.66 3.09 2.36
C VAL A 22 7.15 2.80 2.59
N SER A 23 7.94 3.84 2.84
CA SER A 23 9.35 3.70 3.23
C SER A 23 9.63 4.64 4.39
N PHE A 24 10.09 4.09 5.50
CA PHE A 24 10.44 4.85 6.69
C PHE A 24 11.88 5.34 6.58
N GLY A 25 12.07 6.63 6.81
CA GLY A 25 13.36 7.30 6.68
C GLY A 25 14.12 7.37 8.00
N ARG A 26 15.27 8.06 7.99
CA ARG A 26 16.06 8.33 9.21
C ARG A 26 15.24 8.99 10.32
N GLN A 27 14.27 9.83 9.98
CA GLN A 27 13.43 10.54 10.96
C GLN A 27 12.43 9.61 11.67
N SER A 28 12.13 8.46 11.10
CA SER A 28 11.29 7.42 11.71
C SER A 28 12.08 6.46 12.60
N SER A 29 13.33 6.77 12.98
CA SER A 29 14.15 5.88 13.81
C SER A 29 13.75 5.87 15.29
N GLU A 30 13.08 6.94 15.75
CA GLU A 30 12.53 6.98 17.09
C GLU A 30 11.26 6.13 17.15
N HIS A 31 11.17 5.22 18.12
CA HIS A 31 10.10 4.23 18.15
C HIS A 31 8.69 4.84 18.16
N GLN A 32 8.51 5.96 18.87
CA GLN A 32 7.22 6.66 18.92
C GLN A 32 6.85 7.27 17.56
N ILE A 33 7.82 7.87 16.87
CA ILE A 33 7.62 8.43 15.52
C ILE A 33 7.31 7.32 14.53
N PHE A 34 8.02 6.19 14.61
CA PHE A 34 7.77 5.02 13.77
C PHE A 34 6.33 4.50 13.91
N LEU A 35 5.85 4.33 15.14
CA LEU A 35 4.48 3.86 15.39
C LEU A 35 3.45 4.83 14.82
N GLN A 36 3.65 6.14 15.02
CA GLN A 36 2.78 7.16 14.46
C GLN A 36 2.75 7.12 12.92
N ASP A 37 3.90 6.96 12.26
CA ASP A 37 3.96 6.85 10.80
C ASP A 37 3.21 5.60 10.29
N VAL A 38 3.28 4.48 11.03
CA VAL A 38 2.54 3.25 10.72
C VAL A 38 1.04 3.47 10.88
N GLU A 39 0.59 4.09 11.97
CA GLU A 39 -0.83 4.40 12.23
C GLU A 39 -1.42 5.30 11.14
N ILE A 40 -0.67 6.33 10.73
CA ILE A 40 -1.08 7.23 9.64
C ILE A 40 -1.19 6.46 8.32
N PHE A 41 -0.23 5.58 8.04
CA PHE A 41 -0.26 4.76 6.83
C PHE A 41 -1.47 3.80 6.83
N GLU A 42 -1.77 3.16 7.96
CA GLU A 42 -2.95 2.31 8.12
C GLU A 42 -4.25 3.11 7.90
N ALA A 43 -4.38 4.28 8.53
CA ALA A 43 -5.54 5.15 8.38
C ALA A 43 -5.74 5.60 6.92
N MET A 44 -4.67 5.90 6.19
CA MET A 44 -4.73 6.18 4.76
C MET A 44 -5.22 4.98 3.97
N ILE A 45 -4.75 3.77 4.28
CA ILE A 45 -5.20 2.54 3.60
C ILE A 45 -6.70 2.34 3.82
N ASP A 46 -7.18 2.51 5.05
CA ASP A 46 -8.60 2.38 5.35
C ASP A 46 -9.44 3.43 4.61
N ALA A 47 -9.10 4.72 4.77
CA ALA A 47 -9.87 5.82 4.20
C ALA A 47 -9.91 5.79 2.67
N CYS A 48 -8.84 5.35 2.00
CA CYS A 48 -8.75 5.35 0.54
C CYS A 48 -9.19 4.04 -0.10
N PHE A 49 -8.88 2.89 0.51
CA PHE A 49 -8.94 1.58 -0.14
C PHE A 49 -9.82 0.53 0.57
N VAL A 50 -10.41 0.85 1.73
CA VAL A 50 -11.31 -0.06 2.44
C VAL A 50 -12.68 0.57 2.67
N SER A 51 -12.69 1.71 3.36
CA SER A 51 -13.90 2.40 3.82
C SER A 51 -14.36 3.54 2.89
N SER A 52 -13.63 3.81 1.80
CA SER A 52 -13.98 4.87 0.84
C SER A 52 -15.38 4.66 0.21
N PRO A 53 -16.31 5.62 0.32
CA PRO A 53 -17.64 5.51 -0.29
C PRO A 53 -17.58 5.37 -1.82
N SER A 54 -16.65 6.08 -2.46
CA SER A 54 -16.41 5.99 -3.90
C SER A 54 -15.94 4.60 -4.31
N LEU A 55 -15.10 3.97 -3.47
CA LEU A 55 -14.68 2.59 -3.67
C LEU A 55 -15.86 1.63 -3.46
N GLN A 56 -16.66 1.79 -2.41
CA GLN A 56 -17.82 0.94 -2.19
C GLN A 56 -18.81 1.01 -3.37
N HIS A 57 -19.05 2.20 -3.92
CA HIS A 57 -19.87 2.38 -5.12
C HIS A 57 -19.24 1.75 -6.37
N PHE A 58 -17.92 1.86 -6.54
CA PHE A 58 -17.21 1.23 -7.65
C PHE A 58 -17.24 -0.31 -7.55
N LEU A 59 -17.02 -0.85 -6.34
CA LEU A 59 -17.05 -2.27 -6.04
C LEU A 59 -18.46 -2.83 -6.13
N SER A 60 -19.51 -2.11 -5.73
CA SER A 60 -20.89 -2.59 -5.89
C SER A 60 -21.29 -2.75 -7.36
N ASN A 61 -20.67 -1.98 -8.26
CA ASN A 61 -20.93 -2.03 -9.69
C ASN A 61 -20.09 -3.10 -10.42
N ARG A 62 -19.13 -3.74 -9.74
CA ARG A 62 -18.33 -4.85 -10.28
C ARG A 62 -18.51 -6.10 -9.43
N ILE A 63 -18.38 -7.30 -9.99
CA ILE A 63 -18.38 -8.56 -9.21
C ILE A 63 -17.03 -8.71 -8.48
N ILE A 64 -16.56 -7.68 -7.79
CA ILE A 64 -15.32 -7.73 -7.02
C ILE A 64 -15.72 -7.78 -5.55
N SER A 65 -15.42 -8.92 -4.92
CA SER A 65 -15.61 -9.11 -3.48
C SER A 65 -14.82 -8.08 -2.69
N LYS A 66 -15.22 -7.89 -1.43
CA LYS A 66 -14.57 -7.00 -0.44
C LYS A 66 -13.04 -6.96 -0.58
N PRO A 67 -12.40 -5.79 -0.35
CA PRO A 67 -10.95 -5.67 -0.43
C PRO A 67 -10.28 -6.71 0.49
N LEU A 68 -9.24 -7.37 -0.03
CA LEU A 68 -8.51 -8.42 0.68
C LEU A 68 -7.01 -8.12 0.64
N LEU A 69 -6.39 -8.08 1.81
CA LEU A 69 -4.94 -8.04 1.92
C LEU A 69 -4.39 -9.42 1.58
N THR A 70 -3.69 -9.57 0.45
CA THR A 70 -3.11 -10.84 0.03
C THR A 70 -1.74 -11.08 0.64
N ASP A 71 -0.90 -10.03 0.66
CA ASP A 71 0.52 -10.14 0.97
C ASP A 71 1.06 -8.90 1.67
N ILE A 72 2.02 -9.11 2.57
CA ILE A 72 2.86 -8.06 3.13
C ILE A 72 4.32 -8.43 2.86
N PHE A 73 5.09 -7.47 2.35
CA PHE A 73 6.51 -7.62 2.08
C PHE A 73 7.31 -6.54 2.81
N ILE A 74 8.36 -6.96 3.52
CA ILE A 74 9.28 -6.07 4.23
C ILE A 74 10.60 -6.02 3.45
N TYR A 75 11.13 -4.81 3.28
CA TYR A 75 12.40 -4.54 2.62
C TYR A 75 13.37 -3.93 3.64
N PRO A 76 14.22 -4.73 4.31
CA PRO A 76 15.17 -4.21 5.30
C PRO A 76 16.15 -3.18 4.71
N VAL A 77 16.52 -3.38 3.44
CA VAL A 77 17.32 -2.45 2.66
C VAL A 77 16.55 -2.11 1.38
N LYS A 78 16.39 -0.81 1.12
CA LYS A 78 15.73 -0.32 -0.09
C LYS A 78 16.44 -0.89 -1.33
N SER A 79 15.66 -1.36 -2.30
CA SER A 79 16.13 -1.95 -3.57
C SER A 79 16.75 -3.35 -3.47
N CYS A 80 16.81 -3.96 -2.29
CA CYS A 80 17.17 -5.37 -2.12
C CYS A 80 15.92 -6.27 -2.14
N SER A 81 16.15 -7.60 -2.11
CA SER A 81 15.08 -8.60 -1.99
C SER A 81 14.23 -8.37 -0.75
N SER A 82 12.92 -8.63 -0.86
CA SER A 82 11.99 -8.58 0.25
C SER A 82 11.91 -9.90 1.01
N ILE A 83 11.40 -9.79 2.23
CA ILE A 83 10.92 -10.89 3.05
C ILE A 83 9.39 -10.82 3.05
N ARG A 84 8.72 -11.92 2.70
CA ARG A 84 7.26 -12.04 2.84
C ARG A 84 6.94 -12.30 4.31
N VAL A 85 5.95 -11.59 4.85
CA VAL A 85 5.48 -11.80 6.22
C VAL A 85 4.58 -13.04 6.22
N GLU A 86 4.93 -14.04 7.01
CA GLU A 86 4.09 -15.22 7.25
C GLU A 86 2.95 -14.85 8.21
N ARG A 87 1.75 -15.38 7.95
CA ARG A 87 0.53 -15.16 8.74
C ARG A 87 0.28 -16.32 9.68
#